data_AF-A0AAU9NVX8-F1
#
_entry.id   AF-A0AAU9NVX8-F1
#
_cell.length_a   1.000
_cell.length_b   1.000
_cell.length_c   1.000
_cell.angle_alpha   90.00
_cell.angle_beta   90.00
_cell.angle_gamma   90.00
#
_symmetry.space_group_name_H-M   'P 1'
#
loop_
_entity.id
_entity.type
_entity.pdbx_description
1 polymer ?
#
loop_
_entity_poly.entity_id
_entity_poly.type
_entity_poly.pdbx_seq_one_letter_code
_entity_poly.pdbx_strand_id
1 'polypeptide(L)'
;MHLTKVLTSLQKLADEFGVAVVITNQVVAQVDGSAMFAGPQIKLIGGNIMAHASTTRLALRKGRGEERICKVISSPRLAEAEARSASTSDEDIEYLQQKLSRSHSHAAVYVGKSRRRYLISSGVAQHPLFQELVERSGSGLDDEDHPNVTIECEVVLFEHLLWMIENADPQPDALHELVDFYAC
;
A
#
# COMPACT_ATOMS: atom_id res chain seq x y z
N MET A 1 -15.87 20.58 -14.06
CA MET A 1 -14.53 19.99 -14.29
C MET A 1 -13.59 20.01 -13.07
N HIS A 2 -14.05 20.35 -11.86
CA HIS A 2 -13.14 20.46 -10.69
C HIS A 2 -12.77 19.11 -10.07
N LEU A 3 -13.71 18.17 -9.99
CA LEU A 3 -13.47 16.86 -9.36
C LEU A 3 -12.35 16.07 -10.05
N THR A 4 -12.36 15.98 -11.38
CA THR A 4 -11.31 15.29 -12.15
C THR A 4 -9.93 15.88 -11.85
N LYS A 5 -9.81 17.21 -11.80
CA LYS A 5 -8.53 17.87 -11.49
C LYS A 5 -8.01 17.49 -10.10
N VAL A 6 -8.89 17.50 -9.09
CA VAL A 6 -8.52 17.11 -7.72
C VAL A 6 -8.05 15.67 -7.65
N LEU A 7 -8.81 14.73 -8.23
CA LEU A 7 -8.47 13.31 -8.23
C LEU A 7 -7.15 13.03 -8.97
N THR A 8 -6.92 13.70 -10.10
CA THR A 8 -5.65 13.59 -10.82
C THR A 8 -4.49 14.15 -10.00
N SER A 9 -4.67 15.27 -9.31
CA SER A 9 -3.62 15.81 -8.43
C SER A 9 -3.31 14.87 -7.26
N LEU A 10 -4.33 14.25 -6.64
CA LEU A 10 -4.12 13.26 -5.58
C LEU A 10 -3.36 12.03 -6.06
N GLN A 11 -3.67 11.53 -7.27
CA GLN A 11 -2.94 10.41 -7.86
C GLN A 11 -1.47 10.76 -8.07
N LYS A 12 -1.19 11.96 -8.60
CA LYS A 12 0.20 12.43 -8.77
C LYS A 12 0.96 12.50 -7.45
N LEU A 13 0.33 13.02 -6.40
CA LEU A 13 0.93 13.05 -5.07
C LEU A 13 1.21 11.64 -4.53
N ALA A 14 0.30 10.69 -4.75
CA ALA A 14 0.50 9.30 -4.36
C ALA A 14 1.70 8.67 -5.08
N ASP A 15 1.81 8.91 -6.39
CA ASP A 15 2.89 8.35 -7.22
C ASP A 15 4.25 9.01 -6.93
N GLU A 16 4.27 10.31 -6.69
CA GLU A 16 5.49 11.09 -6.41
C GLU A 16 6.04 10.80 -5.02
N PHE A 17 5.17 10.79 -4.01
CA PHE A 17 5.58 10.64 -2.61
C PHE A 17 5.36 9.23 -2.04
N GLY A 18 4.90 8.27 -2.85
CA GLY A 18 4.64 6.90 -2.41
C GLY A 18 3.68 6.81 -1.23
N VAL A 19 2.73 7.75 -1.12
CA VAL A 19 1.77 7.84 0.00
C VAL A 19 0.44 7.19 -0.36
N ALA A 20 -0.21 6.59 0.64
CA ALA A 20 -1.56 6.07 0.47
C ALA A 20 -2.60 7.21 0.53
N VAL A 21 -3.46 7.29 -0.49
CA VAL A 21 -4.57 8.25 -0.53
C VAL A 21 -5.89 7.51 -0.25
N VAL A 22 -6.56 7.90 0.82
CA VAL A 22 -7.87 7.36 1.20
C VAL A 22 -8.93 8.44 1.04
N ILE A 23 -9.98 8.15 0.27
CA ILE A 23 -11.07 9.08 -0.01
C ILE A 23 -12.36 8.51 0.57
N THR A 24 -13.04 9.30 1.40
CA THR A 24 -14.40 8.99 1.85
C THR A 24 -15.41 9.63 0.90
N ASN A 25 -16.50 8.90 0.63
CA ASN A 25 -17.54 9.39 -0.26
C ASN A 25 -18.91 9.20 0.39
N GLN A 26 -19.78 10.17 0.16
CA GLN A 26 -21.18 10.11 0.59
C GLN A 26 -22.01 9.34 -0.44
N VAL A 27 -23.17 8.87 0.01
CA VAL A 27 -24.12 8.12 -0.81
C VAL A 27 -25.46 8.84 -0.86
N VAL A 28 -26.17 8.66 -1.96
CA VAL A 28 -27.51 9.19 -2.19
C VAL A 28 -28.48 8.06 -2.48
N ALA A 29 -29.73 8.22 -2.05
CA ALA A 29 -30.81 7.28 -2.37
C ALA A 29 -31.29 7.52 -3.80
N GLN A 30 -31.47 6.44 -4.57
CA GLN A 30 -32.12 6.50 -5.88
C GLN A 30 -33.62 6.23 -5.70
N VAL A 31 -34.47 7.16 -6.15
CA VAL A 31 -35.93 7.12 -5.97
C VAL A 31 -36.68 6.81 -7.27
N ASP A 32 -36.00 6.24 -8.27
CA ASP A 32 -36.61 5.95 -9.57
C ASP A 32 -37.70 4.88 -9.45
N GLY A 33 -38.87 5.15 -10.05
CA GLY A 33 -40.11 4.40 -9.85
C GLY A 33 -40.10 2.91 -10.21
N SER A 34 -39.03 2.39 -10.80
CA SER A 34 -38.80 0.96 -11.00
C SER A 34 -38.37 0.21 -9.72
N ALA A 35 -38.04 0.93 -8.65
CA ALA A 35 -37.42 0.37 -7.45
C ALA A 35 -38.40 -0.05 -6.33
N MET A 36 -39.73 -0.03 -6.54
CA MET A 36 -40.72 -0.35 -5.50
C MET A 36 -40.54 -1.75 -4.87
N PHE A 37 -39.86 -2.68 -5.55
CA PHE A 37 -39.65 -4.06 -5.08
C PHE A 37 -38.20 -4.43 -4.76
N ALA A 38 -37.22 -3.55 -5.02
CA ALA A 38 -35.79 -3.88 -4.93
C ALA A 38 -35.08 -3.31 -3.68
N GLY A 39 -35.83 -2.69 -2.77
CA GLY A 39 -35.26 -2.01 -1.60
C GLY A 39 -34.49 -0.73 -1.96
N PRO A 40 -33.95 -0.01 -0.96
CA PRO A 40 -33.25 1.25 -1.20
C PRO A 40 -31.96 1.00 -2.00
N GLN A 41 -31.92 1.47 -3.25
CA GLN A 41 -30.70 1.46 -4.04
C GLN A 41 -29.83 2.64 -3.63
N ILE A 42 -28.70 2.34 -2.99
CA ILE A 42 -27.72 3.32 -2.54
C ILE A 42 -26.68 3.52 -3.64
N LYS A 43 -26.57 4.75 -4.14
CA LYS A 43 -25.61 5.11 -5.20
C LYS A 43 -24.52 6.04 -4.64
N LEU A 44 -23.28 5.77 -5.03
CA LEU A 44 -22.12 6.61 -4.71
C LEU A 44 -22.18 7.91 -5.51
N ILE A 45 -21.88 9.04 -4.85
CA ILE A 45 -21.83 10.35 -5.50
C ILE A 45 -20.56 10.46 -6.37
N GLY A 46 -20.62 11.26 -7.44
CA GLY A 46 -19.49 11.52 -8.34
C GLY A 46 -19.44 10.66 -9.60
N GLY A 47 -20.36 9.69 -9.74
CA GLY A 47 -20.60 8.96 -10.99
C GLY A 47 -19.36 8.26 -11.55
N ASN A 48 -19.28 8.18 -12.88
CA ASN A 48 -18.21 7.45 -13.57
C ASN A 48 -16.82 8.05 -13.32
N ILE A 49 -16.72 9.36 -13.04
CA ILE A 49 -15.43 10.01 -12.78
C ILE A 49 -14.78 9.41 -11.54
N MET A 50 -15.51 9.33 -10.43
CA MET A 50 -15.03 8.67 -9.21
C MET A 50 -14.78 7.18 -9.44
N ALA A 51 -15.64 6.51 -10.21
CA ALA A 51 -15.51 5.09 -10.49
C ALA A 51 -14.28 4.74 -11.33
N HIS A 52 -13.80 5.62 -12.21
CA HIS A 52 -12.58 5.37 -12.99
C HIS A 52 -11.31 5.84 -12.28
N ALA A 53 -11.39 6.91 -11.48
CA ALA A 53 -10.23 7.42 -10.76
C ALA A 53 -9.87 6.59 -9.51
N SER A 54 -10.84 5.88 -8.92
CA SER A 54 -10.59 5.02 -7.75
C SER A 54 -10.13 3.62 -8.17
N THR A 55 -9.04 3.15 -7.55
CA THR A 55 -8.48 1.81 -7.79
C THR A 55 -9.17 0.75 -6.97
N THR A 56 -9.38 0.99 -5.67
CA THR A 56 -10.09 0.07 -4.76
C THR A 56 -11.27 0.80 -4.12
N ARG A 57 -12.46 0.18 -4.15
CA ARG A 57 -13.68 0.72 -3.55
C ARG A 57 -14.22 -0.22 -2.49
N LEU A 58 -14.53 0.35 -1.33
CA LEU A 58 -15.05 -0.35 -0.17
C LEU A 58 -16.44 0.18 0.17
N ALA A 59 -17.41 -0.71 0.36
CA ALA A 59 -18.73 -0.40 0.90
C ALA A 59 -18.75 -0.69 2.40
N LEU A 60 -18.97 0.34 3.20
CA LEU A 60 -19.14 0.21 4.64
C LEU A 60 -20.64 0.19 4.96
N ARG A 61 -21.09 -0.84 5.68
CA ARG A 61 -22.46 -0.94 6.21
C ARG A 61 -22.44 -1.28 7.69
N LYS A 62 -23.47 -0.82 8.41
CA LYS A 62 -23.68 -1.21 9.80
C LYS A 62 -24.17 -2.66 9.85
N GLY A 63 -23.50 -3.49 10.64
CA GLY A 63 -23.90 -4.87 10.94
C GLY A 63 -24.86 -4.94 12.12
N ARG A 64 -24.95 -6.11 12.77
CA ARG A 64 -25.79 -6.27 13.96
C ARG A 64 -25.07 -5.72 15.19
N GLY A 65 -25.75 -4.92 16.01
CA GLY A 65 -25.16 -4.31 17.20
C GLY A 65 -24.04 -3.32 16.85
N GLU A 66 -22.84 -3.60 17.34
CA GLU A 66 -21.63 -2.79 17.14
C GLU A 66 -20.80 -3.20 15.92
N GLU A 67 -21.22 -4.22 15.17
CA GLU A 67 -20.52 -4.69 13.98
C GLU A 67 -20.52 -3.64 12.85
N ARG A 68 -19.40 -3.54 12.14
CA ARG A 68 -19.20 -2.81 10.89
C ARG A 68 -18.74 -3.81 9.85
N ILE A 69 -19.41 -3.81 8.72
CA ILE A 69 -19.12 -4.72 7.61
C ILE A 69 -18.52 -3.88 6.49
N CYS A 70 -17.32 -4.26 6.06
CA CYS A 70 -16.62 -3.67 4.94
C CYS A 70 -16.60 -4.66 3.78
N LYS A 71 -17.20 -4.29 2.65
CA LYS A 71 -17.22 -5.11 1.45
C LYS A 71 -16.33 -4.49 0.38
N VAL A 72 -15.46 -5.30 -0.22
CA VAL A 72 -14.75 -4.91 -1.45
C VAL A 72 -15.77 -4.89 -2.59
N ILE A 73 -16.05 -3.70 -3.13
CA ILE A 73 -16.96 -3.53 -4.28
C ILE A 73 -16.19 -3.79 -5.58
N SER A 74 -14.96 -3.31 -5.64
CA SER A 74 -14.08 -3.48 -6.79
C SER A 74 -12.64 -3.23 -6.39
N SER A 75 -11.75 -4.09 -6.85
CA SER A 75 -10.30 -3.89 -6.78
C SER A 75 -9.65 -4.65 -7.93
N PRO A 76 -8.57 -4.14 -8.53
CA PRO A 76 -7.82 -4.87 -9.54
C PRO A 76 -7.07 -6.08 -8.95
N ARG A 77 -6.84 -6.11 -7.63
CA ARG A 77 -6.02 -7.14 -6.96
C ARG A 77 -6.78 -7.97 -5.93
N LEU A 78 -7.87 -7.45 -5.38
CA LEU A 78 -8.63 -8.13 -4.33
C LEU A 78 -9.93 -8.69 -4.89
N ALA A 79 -10.21 -9.96 -4.58
CA ALA A 79 -11.50 -10.56 -4.84
C ALA A 79 -12.61 -9.86 -4.02
N GLU A 80 -13.84 -9.92 -4.51
CA GLU A 80 -14.99 -9.44 -3.74
C GLU A 80 -15.14 -10.26 -2.45
N ALA A 81 -14.87 -9.60 -1.32
CA ALA A 81 -14.93 -10.20 0.01
C ALA A 81 -15.56 -9.22 1.01
N GLU A 82 -16.16 -9.78 2.07
CA GLU A 82 -16.69 -9.02 3.20
C GLU A 82 -15.81 -9.27 4.43
N ALA A 83 -15.29 -8.21 5.02
CA ALA A 83 -14.65 -8.19 6.32
C ALA A 83 -15.62 -7.63 7.36
N ARG A 84 -15.61 -8.22 8.56
CA ARG A 84 -16.45 -7.79 9.68
C ARG A 84 -15.53 -7.35 10.81
N SER A 85 -15.75 -6.15 11.32
CA SER A 85 -15.04 -5.63 12.48
C SER A 85 -16.05 -5.15 13.51
N ALA A 86 -15.73 -5.26 14.81
CA ALA A 86 -16.47 -4.52 15.83
C ALA A 86 -16.11 -3.03 15.74
N SER A 87 -16.99 -2.13 16.19
CA SER A 87 -16.59 -0.74 16.41
C SER A 87 -15.60 -0.68 17.56
N THR A 88 -14.34 -0.58 17.19
CA THR A 88 -13.19 -0.18 18.01
C THR A 88 -13.49 1.12 18.74
N SER A 89 -13.39 1.11 20.07
CA SER A 89 -13.44 2.32 20.91
C SER A 89 -12.22 3.22 20.63
N ASP A 90 -12.23 4.50 21.01
CA ASP A 90 -11.09 5.40 20.73
C ASP A 90 -9.76 4.86 21.30
N GLU A 91 -9.81 4.14 22.43
CA GLU A 91 -8.66 3.44 23.03
C GLU A 91 -8.16 2.28 22.14
N ASP A 92 -9.07 1.56 21.47
CA ASP A 92 -8.72 0.50 20.54
C ASP A 92 -8.09 1.07 19.24
N ILE A 93 -8.36 2.33 18.87
CA ILE A 93 -7.76 2.99 17.68
C ILE A 93 -6.27 3.21 17.92
N GLU A 94 -5.87 3.74 19.08
CA GLU A 94 -4.45 3.91 19.42
C GLU A 94 -3.72 2.56 19.48
N TYR A 95 -4.35 1.54 20.08
CA TYR A 95 -3.79 0.19 20.10
C TYR A 95 -3.62 -0.39 18.69
N LEU A 96 -4.62 -0.23 17.81
CA LEU A 96 -4.54 -0.67 16.42
C LEU A 96 -3.54 0.13 15.62
N GLN A 97 -3.43 1.44 15.82
CA GLN A 97 -2.39 2.28 15.20
C GLN A 97 -1.01 1.77 15.60
N GLN A 98 -0.77 1.55 16.90
CA GLN A 98 0.50 1.02 17.38
C GLN A 98 0.79 -0.41 16.86
N LYS A 99 -0.24 -1.24 16.69
CA LYS A 99 -0.11 -2.58 16.11
C LYS A 99 0.13 -2.54 14.60
N LEU A 100 -0.50 -1.64 13.86
CA LEU A 100 -0.30 -1.43 12.42
C LEU A 100 1.11 -0.86 12.14
N SER A 101 1.60 0.04 13.00
CA SER A 101 2.97 0.54 13.02
C SER A 101 3.98 -0.59 13.24
N ARG A 102 3.61 -1.61 14.03
CA ARG A 102 4.45 -2.78 14.31
C ARG A 102 4.35 -3.89 13.25
N SER A 103 3.24 -4.00 12.52
CA SER A 103 3.01 -5.13 11.61
C SER A 103 3.42 -4.88 10.16
N HIS A 104 3.58 -3.64 9.70
CA HIS A 104 4.05 -3.35 8.34
C HIS A 104 4.84 -2.04 8.23
N SER A 105 5.90 -1.87 9.04
CA SER A 105 6.88 -0.82 8.79
C SER A 105 7.59 -1.11 7.47
N HIS A 106 7.18 -0.44 6.39
CA HIS A 106 7.88 -0.52 5.12
C HIS A 106 9.05 0.46 5.15
N ALA A 107 10.25 0.01 4.84
CA ALA A 107 11.42 0.86 4.69
C ALA A 107 11.46 1.43 3.26
N ALA A 108 11.64 2.75 3.13
CA ALA A 108 11.87 3.36 1.82
C ALA A 108 13.34 3.17 1.42
N VAL A 109 13.56 2.57 0.25
CA VAL A 109 14.90 2.24 -0.27
C VAL A 109 15.02 2.79 -1.68
N TYR A 110 16.11 3.50 -1.98
CA TYR A 110 16.34 4.12 -3.27
C TYR A 110 17.41 3.36 -4.03
N VAL A 111 17.10 2.94 -5.26
CA VAL A 111 17.96 2.01 -5.99
C VAL A 111 18.43 2.58 -7.32
N GLY A 112 19.72 2.37 -7.59
CA GLY A 112 20.41 2.73 -8.81
C GLY A 112 20.60 4.23 -9.02
N LYS A 113 21.20 4.58 -10.16
CA LYS A 113 21.50 5.98 -10.53
C LYS A 113 20.26 6.86 -10.63
N SER A 114 19.11 6.28 -10.99
CA SER A 114 17.82 6.98 -11.05
C SER A 114 17.16 7.18 -9.69
N ARG A 115 17.76 6.67 -8.59
CA ARG A 115 17.20 6.70 -7.24
C ARG A 115 15.74 6.26 -7.23
N ARG A 116 15.45 5.12 -7.86
CA ARG A 116 14.08 4.61 -7.95
C ARG A 116 13.64 4.15 -6.56
N ARG A 117 12.51 4.65 -6.08
CA ARG A 117 12.02 4.35 -4.72
C ARG A 117 11.28 3.01 -4.68
N TYR A 118 11.67 2.19 -3.72
CA TYR A 118 11.04 0.93 -3.35
C TYR A 118 10.55 0.99 -1.90
N LEU A 119 9.43 0.33 -1.61
CA LEU A 119 8.91 0.14 -0.26
C LEU A 119 9.14 -1.31 0.14
N ILE A 120 10.08 -1.53 1.04
CA ILE A 120 10.54 -2.86 1.42
C ILE A 120 9.80 -3.30 2.68
N SER A 121 9.18 -4.47 2.62
CA SER A 121 8.47 -5.03 3.77
C SER A 121 9.45 -5.37 4.90
N SER A 122 8.96 -5.40 6.14
CA SER A 122 9.79 -5.75 7.30
C SER A 122 10.45 -7.13 7.19
N GLY A 123 9.81 -8.09 6.50
CA GLY A 123 10.39 -9.41 6.24
C GLY A 123 11.61 -9.37 5.33
N VAL A 124 11.54 -8.60 4.24
CA VAL A 124 12.67 -8.42 3.32
C VAL A 124 13.77 -7.58 3.98
N ALA A 125 13.40 -6.54 4.74
CA ALA A 125 14.35 -5.67 5.44
C ALA A 125 15.18 -6.41 6.51
N GLN A 126 14.65 -7.50 7.07
CA GLN A 126 15.34 -8.35 8.05
C GLN A 126 16.15 -9.49 7.40
N HIS A 127 16.06 -9.65 6.08
CA HIS A 127 16.75 -10.73 5.39
C HIS A 127 18.28 -10.48 5.35
N PRO A 128 19.14 -11.48 5.66
CA PRO A 128 20.59 -11.30 5.72
C PRO A 128 21.21 -10.74 4.43
N LEU A 129 20.77 -11.20 3.25
CA LEU A 129 21.22 -10.65 1.96
C LEU A 129 20.94 -9.15 1.83
N PHE A 130 19.77 -8.71 2.30
CA PHE A 130 19.35 -7.33 2.17
C PHE A 130 20.16 -6.43 3.11
N GLN A 131 20.40 -6.89 4.34
CA GLN A 131 21.22 -6.15 5.32
C GLN A 131 22.66 -5.98 4.83
N GLU A 132 23.31 -7.05 4.35
CA GLU A 132 24.68 -6.98 3.82
C GLU A 132 24.76 -6.08 2.57
N LEU A 133 23.77 -6.14 1.67
CA LEU A 133 23.73 -5.26 0.50
C LEU A 133 23.61 -3.78 0.90
N VAL A 134 22.85 -3.48 1.95
CA VAL A 134 22.71 -2.13 2.52
C VAL A 134 24.01 -1.69 3.22
N GLU A 135 24.69 -2.57 3.94
CA GLU A 135 25.97 -2.27 4.58
C GLU A 135 27.06 -1.92 3.56
N ARG A 136 27.09 -2.64 2.44
CA ARG A 136 28.03 -2.38 1.33
C ARG A 136 27.68 -1.16 0.50
N SER A 137 26.39 -0.91 0.32
CA SER A 137 25.90 0.30 -0.31
C SER A 137 26.01 1.43 0.70
N GLY A 138 27.21 1.99 0.84
CA GLY A 138 27.53 2.98 1.86
C GLY A 138 26.38 3.97 2.06
N SER A 139 25.80 3.96 3.25
CA SER A 139 24.74 4.89 3.61
C SER A 139 25.25 6.30 3.32
N GLY A 140 24.62 7.01 2.40
CA GLY A 140 24.88 8.43 2.23
C GLY A 140 24.60 9.12 3.56
N LEU A 141 25.66 9.41 4.31
CA LEU A 141 25.65 10.47 5.30
C LEU A 141 25.19 11.72 4.55
N ASP A 142 24.13 12.39 5.02
CA ASP A 142 23.82 13.82 4.83
C ASP A 142 22.31 14.18 4.89
N ASP A 143 21.47 13.48 5.66
CA ASP A 143 20.16 14.06 6.05
C ASP A 143 19.75 13.59 7.45
N GLU A 144 19.91 14.48 8.44
CA GLU A 144 19.64 14.26 9.87
C GLU A 144 18.16 13.97 10.19
N ASP A 145 17.23 14.15 9.23
CA ASP A 145 15.80 13.97 9.48
C ASP A 145 15.23 12.62 8.97
N HIS A 146 15.83 11.97 7.96
CA HIS A 146 15.37 10.68 7.42
C HIS A 146 16.51 9.83 6.85
N PRO A 147 16.92 8.70 7.48
CA PRO A 147 17.94 7.82 6.93
C PRO A 147 17.38 7.08 5.70
N ASN A 148 17.49 7.70 4.53
CA ASN A 148 17.10 7.09 3.27
C ASN A 148 18.18 6.10 2.84
N VAL A 149 17.88 4.81 2.99
CA VAL A 149 18.74 3.72 2.52
C VAL A 149 18.86 3.81 1.00
N THR A 150 20.09 3.91 0.50
CA THR A 150 20.38 3.94 -0.94
C THR A 150 21.21 2.73 -1.30
N ILE A 151 20.86 2.07 -2.40
CA ILE A 151 21.61 0.95 -2.98
C ILE A 151 22.01 1.33 -4.40
N GLU A 152 23.31 1.27 -4.72
CA GLU A 152 23.82 1.76 -6.02
C GLU A 152 23.57 0.81 -7.21
N CYS A 153 23.10 -0.41 -6.93
CA CYS A 153 22.94 -1.46 -7.93
C CYS A 153 21.92 -1.15 -9.03
N GLU A 154 22.02 -1.89 -10.14
CA GLU A 154 21.04 -1.79 -11.22
C GLU A 154 19.63 -2.19 -10.76
N VAL A 155 18.64 -1.39 -11.16
CA VAL A 155 17.22 -1.56 -10.81
C VAL A 155 16.70 -2.96 -11.13
N VAL A 156 17.13 -3.53 -12.27
CA VAL A 156 16.72 -4.88 -12.71
C VAL A 156 17.28 -5.98 -11.80
N LEU A 157 18.51 -5.80 -11.28
CA LEU A 157 19.13 -6.74 -10.35
C LEU A 157 18.42 -6.67 -9.00
N PHE A 158 18.05 -5.48 -8.54
CA PHE A 158 17.29 -5.32 -7.32
C PHE A 158 15.89 -5.95 -7.39
N GLU A 159 15.16 -5.78 -8.50
CA GLU A 159 13.87 -6.45 -8.70
C GLU A 159 14.01 -7.98 -8.68
N HIS A 160 15.11 -8.50 -9.25
CA HIS A 160 15.43 -9.93 -9.18
C HIS A 160 15.74 -10.39 -7.74
N LEU A 161 16.47 -9.60 -6.96
CA LEU A 161 16.73 -9.89 -5.53
C LEU A 161 15.43 -9.95 -4.72
N LEU A 162 14.53 -8.98 -4.90
CA LEU A 162 13.25 -8.97 -4.19
C LEU A 162 12.43 -10.20 -4.51
N TRP A 163 12.35 -10.56 -5.79
CA TRP A 163 11.66 -11.78 -6.21
C TRP A 163 12.29 -13.03 -5.60
N MET A 164 13.62 -13.10 -5.57
CA MET A 164 14.35 -14.22 -4.95
C MET A 164 14.02 -14.32 -3.46
N ILE A 165 14.15 -13.26 -2.67
CA ILE A 165 13.86 -13.28 -1.23
C ILE A 165 12.41 -13.69 -0.94
N GLU A 166 11.46 -13.29 -1.80
CA GLU A 166 10.04 -13.63 -1.62
C GLU A 166 9.68 -15.06 -2.03
N ASN A 167 10.44 -15.70 -2.94
CA ASN A 167 10.02 -16.95 -3.59
C ASN A 167 11.04 -18.10 -3.54
N ALA A 168 12.30 -17.81 -3.21
CA ALA A 168 13.40 -18.76 -3.22
C ALA A 168 14.23 -18.57 -1.94
N ASP A 169 14.21 -19.54 -1.04
CA ASP A 169 15.06 -19.56 0.15
C ASP A 169 16.51 -19.78 -0.29
N PRO A 170 17.36 -18.73 -0.37
CA PRO A 170 18.68 -18.88 -0.95
C PRO A 170 19.56 -19.64 0.03
N GLN A 171 20.29 -20.65 -0.45
CA GLN A 171 21.17 -21.42 0.43
C GLN A 171 22.22 -20.50 1.08
N PRO A 172 22.47 -20.65 2.40
CA PRO A 172 23.28 -19.72 3.18
C PRO A 172 24.75 -19.64 2.70
N ASP A 173 25.25 -20.68 2.04
CA ASP A 173 26.64 -20.75 1.59
C ASP A 173 26.93 -19.86 0.36
N ALA A 174 25.89 -19.44 -0.38
CA ALA A 174 26.01 -18.60 -1.57
C ALA A 174 25.73 -17.11 -1.29
N LEU A 175 25.48 -16.73 -0.02
CA LEU A 175 25.06 -15.37 0.33
C LEU A 175 26.09 -14.31 -0.10
N HIS A 176 27.38 -14.59 0.11
CA HIS A 176 28.45 -13.64 -0.21
C HIS A 176 28.59 -13.42 -1.72
N GLU A 177 28.57 -14.51 -2.51
CA GLU A 177 28.64 -14.45 -3.98
C GLU A 177 27.42 -13.73 -4.59
N LEU A 178 26.23 -13.96 -4.01
CA LEU A 178 25.02 -13.25 -4.42
C LEU A 178 25.13 -11.77 -4.14
N VAL A 179 25.59 -11.37 -2.95
CA VAL A 179 25.78 -9.95 -2.64
C VAL A 179 26.80 -9.31 -3.57
N ASP A 180 27.91 -9.97 -3.89
CA ASP A 180 28.88 -9.47 -4.87
C ASP A 180 28.21 -9.22 -6.23
N PHE A 181 27.36 -10.14 -6.69
CA PHE A 181 26.61 -9.99 -7.93
C PHE A 181 25.63 -8.80 -7.89
N TYR A 182 24.97 -8.56 -6.75
CA TYR A 182 24.01 -7.47 -6.58
C TYR A 182 24.63 -6.12 -6.21
N ALA A 183 25.88 -6.08 -5.76
CA ALA A 183 26.57 -4.84 -5.35
C ALA A 183 27.38 -4.19 -6.49
N CYS A 184 27.46 -4.85 -7.66
CA CYS A 184 28.16 -4.35 -8.85
C CYS A 184 27.39 -3.27 -9.62
#